data_AF-A0A225V9P7-F1
#
_entry.id   AF-A0A225V9P7-F1
#
_cell.length_a   1.000
_cell.length_b   1.000
_cell.length_c   1.000
_cell.angle_alpha   90.00
_cell.angle_beta   90.00
_cell.angle_gamma   90.00
#
_symmetry.space_group_name_H-M   'P 1'
#
loop_
_entity.id
_entity.type
_entity.pdbx_description
1 polymer ?
#
loop_
_entity_poly.entity_id
_entity_poly.type
_entity_poly.pdbx_seq_one_letter_code
_entity_poly.pdbx_strand_id
1 'polypeptide(L)'
;MPPRQETRSEADAFIARLNNRTPEERTRLLREHRAFLSGDRDQDTNFHDAVVQTVMAGPSRTPAPVRLPPTGETASYIEAVRKQKAAEATAEGSEKKKKTEKKRELAKGKKR
;
A
#
# COMPACT_ATOMS: atom_id res chain seq x y z
N MET A 1 -23.88 -0.21 25.27
CA MET A 1 -23.02 0.59 24.35
C MET A 1 -23.28 0.16 22.92
N PRO A 2 -23.15 1.03 21.90
CA PRO A 2 -23.20 0.58 20.51
C PRO A 2 -22.02 -0.36 20.19
N PRO A 3 -22.19 -1.33 19.28
CA PRO A 3 -21.12 -2.24 18.89
C PRO A 3 -19.93 -1.46 18.33
N ARG A 4 -18.72 -1.73 18.82
CA ARG A 4 -17.48 -1.07 18.38
C ARG A 4 -16.93 -1.80 17.15
N GLN A 5 -16.58 -1.04 16.13
CA GLN A 5 -15.89 -1.55 14.95
C GLN A 5 -14.40 -1.41 15.16
N GLU A 6 -13.70 -2.53 15.18
CA GLU A 6 -12.24 -2.55 15.32
C GLU A 6 -11.57 -2.22 13.99
N THR A 7 -10.59 -1.32 14.01
CA THR A 7 -9.79 -1.07 12.79
C THR A 7 -8.76 -2.17 12.59
N ARG A 8 -8.35 -2.40 11.33
CA ARG A 8 -7.32 -3.40 11.03
C ARG A 8 -6.02 -3.15 11.82
N SER A 9 -5.64 -1.89 11.99
CA SER A 9 -4.49 -1.49 12.80
C SER A 9 -4.64 -1.82 14.29
N GLU A 10 -5.84 -1.70 14.84
CA GLU A 10 -6.14 -2.05 16.24
C GLU A 10 -6.03 -3.56 16.45
N ALA A 11 -6.63 -4.35 15.54
CA ALA A 11 -6.54 -5.80 15.58
C ALA A 11 -5.07 -6.28 15.51
N ASP A 12 -4.27 -5.72 14.60
CA ASP A 12 -2.85 -6.06 14.48
C ASP A 12 -2.06 -5.72 15.76
N ALA A 13 -2.34 -4.56 16.37
CA ALA A 13 -1.72 -4.16 17.63
C ALA A 13 -2.12 -5.07 18.81
N PHE A 14 -3.39 -5.48 18.85
CA PHE A 14 -3.92 -6.41 19.84
C PHE A 14 -3.23 -7.79 19.75
N ILE A 15 -3.10 -8.34 18.54
CA ILE A 15 -2.39 -9.60 18.29
C ILE A 15 -0.90 -9.49 18.66
N ALA A 16 -0.24 -8.39 18.31
CA ALA A 16 1.16 -8.15 18.68
C ALA A 16 1.36 -8.16 20.21
N ARG A 17 0.40 -7.60 20.96
CA ARG A 17 0.43 -7.59 22.42
C ARG A 17 0.14 -8.96 23.04
N LEU A 18 -0.75 -9.75 22.43
CA LEU A 18 -1.01 -11.13 22.83
C LEU A 18 0.22 -12.04 22.65
N ASN A 19 1.06 -11.80 21.63
CA ASN A 19 2.23 -12.63 21.37
C ASN A 19 3.23 -12.68 22.56
N ASN A 20 3.24 -11.68 23.43
CA ASN A 20 4.09 -11.63 24.63
C ASN A 20 3.43 -12.23 25.89
N ARG A 21 2.25 -12.87 25.75
CA ARG A 21 1.47 -13.44 26.86
C ARG A 21 1.41 -14.96 26.86
N THR A 22 1.14 -15.52 28.04
CA THR A 22 0.92 -16.95 28.22
C THR A 22 -0.35 -17.39 27.47
N PRO A 23 -0.44 -18.66 27.02
CA PRO A 23 -1.60 -19.13 26.27
C PRO A 23 -2.91 -19.00 27.05
N GLU A 24 -2.88 -19.19 28.37
CA GLU A 24 -4.04 -19.04 29.25
C GLU A 24 -4.54 -17.58 29.28
N GLU A 25 -3.63 -16.63 29.49
CA GLU A 25 -3.95 -15.19 29.44
C GLU A 25 -4.47 -14.78 28.06
N ARG A 26 -3.89 -15.31 26.98
CA ARG A 26 -4.37 -15.01 25.62
C ARG A 26 -5.83 -15.37 25.43
N THR A 27 -6.25 -16.55 25.89
CA THR A 27 -7.65 -16.98 25.76
C THR A 27 -8.60 -16.09 26.56
N ARG A 28 -8.19 -15.69 27.77
CA ARG A 28 -8.96 -14.77 28.60
C ARG A 28 -9.09 -13.40 27.93
N LEU A 29 -7.97 -12.84 27.45
CA LEU A 29 -7.93 -11.54 26.79
C LEU A 29 -8.76 -11.54 25.49
N LEU A 30 -8.66 -12.57 24.65
CA LEU A 30 -9.49 -12.67 23.44
C LEU A 30 -10.99 -12.66 23.74
N ARG A 31 -11.40 -13.37 24.80
CA ARG A 31 -12.81 -13.43 25.22
C ARG A 31 -13.30 -12.07 25.69
N GLU A 32 -12.52 -11.41 26.55
CA GLU A 32 -12.86 -10.10 27.10
C GLU A 32 -12.90 -9.01 26.00
N HIS A 33 -11.95 -9.05 25.07
CA HIS A 33 -11.88 -8.11 23.96
C HIS A 33 -13.06 -8.30 22.99
N ARG A 34 -13.44 -9.55 22.70
CA ARG A 34 -14.65 -9.83 21.91
C ARG A 34 -15.93 -9.31 22.59
N ALA A 35 -16.03 -9.45 23.92
CA ALA A 35 -17.16 -8.93 24.69
C ALA A 35 -17.22 -7.38 24.68
N PHE A 36 -16.07 -6.73 24.58
CA PHE A 36 -15.99 -5.29 24.40
C PHE A 36 -16.47 -4.85 23.00
N LEU A 37 -16.06 -5.54 21.94
CA LEU A 37 -16.52 -5.25 20.58
C LEU A 37 -18.03 -5.49 20.40
N SER A 38 -18.58 -6.54 21.02
CA SER A 38 -20.03 -6.80 21.03
C SER A 38 -20.82 -5.77 21.84
N GLY A 39 -20.14 -4.97 22.68
CA GLY A 39 -20.77 -4.00 23.57
C GLY A 39 -21.34 -4.60 24.86
N ASP A 40 -21.05 -5.88 25.15
CA ASP A 40 -21.38 -6.55 26.41
C ASP A 40 -20.52 -6.03 27.58
N ARG A 41 -19.40 -5.39 27.26
CA ARG A 41 -18.47 -4.81 28.23
C ARG A 41 -18.08 -3.38 27.83
N ASP A 42 -18.10 -2.47 28.81
CA ASP A 42 -17.82 -1.05 28.58
C ASP A 42 -16.32 -0.74 28.41
N GLN A 43 -15.46 -1.56 29.03
CA GLN A 43 -14.01 -1.39 29.05
C GLN A 43 -13.32 -2.56 28.36
N ASP A 44 -12.36 -2.24 27.48
CA ASP A 44 -11.54 -3.24 26.81
C ASP A 44 -10.65 -3.99 27.81
N THR A 45 -10.06 -5.07 27.34
CA THR A 45 -9.00 -5.81 28.03
C THR A 45 -7.89 -4.93 28.54
N ASN A 46 -7.62 -5.06 29.83
CA ASN A 46 -6.44 -4.47 30.44
C ASN A 46 -5.31 -5.49 30.46
N PHE A 47 -4.27 -5.22 29.70
CA PHE A 47 -3.08 -6.07 29.64
C PHE A 47 -2.15 -5.91 30.85
N HIS A 48 -2.40 -4.94 31.75
CA HIS A 48 -1.59 -4.65 32.94
C HIS A 48 -0.08 -4.52 32.65
N ASP A 49 0.29 -4.17 31.42
CA ASP A 49 1.66 -3.78 31.14
C ASP A 49 1.90 -2.47 31.88
N ALA A 50 2.77 -2.50 32.88
CA ALA A 50 3.50 -1.30 33.27
C ALA A 50 3.99 -0.68 31.96
N VAL A 51 3.58 0.55 31.69
CA VAL A 51 3.81 1.26 30.44
C VAL A 51 5.31 1.44 30.26
N VAL A 52 6.01 0.39 29.83
CA VAL A 52 7.17 0.55 28.98
C VAL A 52 6.54 0.94 27.65
N GLN A 53 6.21 2.23 27.55
CA GLN A 53 6.24 2.93 26.28
C GLN A 53 7.68 2.79 25.76
N THR A 54 8.04 1.60 25.30
CA THR A 54 8.83 1.51 24.09
C THR A 54 7.91 2.08 23.02
N VAL A 55 7.88 3.41 22.96
CA VAL A 55 7.95 4.14 21.71
C VAL A 55 9.13 3.53 20.97
N MET A 56 8.91 2.35 20.38
CA MET A 56 9.49 2.06 19.09
C MET A 56 8.93 3.17 18.23
N ALA A 57 9.71 4.25 18.15
CA ALA A 57 9.66 5.21 17.09
C ALA A 57 9.85 4.42 15.79
N GLY A 58 8.80 3.71 15.37
CA GLY A 58 8.58 3.48 13.96
C GLY A 58 8.67 4.85 13.30
N PRO A 59 9.33 4.99 12.15
CA PRO A 59 9.58 6.28 11.55
C PRO A 59 8.26 7.03 11.52
N SER A 60 8.19 8.12 12.28
CA SER A 60 7.07 9.06 12.25
C SER A 60 6.81 9.29 10.78
N ARG A 61 5.66 8.80 10.29
CA ARG A 61 5.25 9.02 8.91
C ARG A 61 4.89 10.48 8.83
N THR A 62 5.90 11.33 8.71
CA THR A 62 5.73 12.72 8.31
C THR A 62 4.86 12.68 7.06
N PRO A 63 3.71 13.38 7.03
CA PRO A 63 2.92 13.45 5.82
C PRO A 63 3.85 13.90 4.69
N ALA A 64 3.84 13.16 3.59
CA ALA A 64 4.69 13.49 2.45
C ALA A 64 4.42 14.95 2.07
N PRO A 65 5.44 15.81 1.94
CA PRO A 65 5.23 17.20 1.56
C PRO A 65 4.44 17.20 0.26
N VAL A 66 3.33 17.95 0.24
CA VAL A 66 2.51 18.14 -0.96
C VAL A 66 3.45 18.74 -2.01
N ARG A 67 3.90 17.93 -2.96
CA ARG A 67 4.75 18.39 -4.05
C ARG A 67 3.86 19.20 -4.98
N LEU A 68 3.90 20.52 -4.85
CA LEU A 68 3.29 21.39 -5.84
C LEU A 68 3.96 21.11 -7.19
N PRO A 69 3.19 21.10 -8.31
CA PRO A 69 3.79 20.98 -9.62
C PRO A 69 4.81 22.11 -9.81
N PRO A 70 5.95 21.85 -10.48
CA PRO A 70 6.90 22.90 -10.79
C PRO A 70 6.17 23.97 -11.60
N THR A 71 6.20 25.22 -11.14
CA THR A 71 5.61 26.37 -11.85
C THR A 71 6.70 27.13 -12.59
N GLY A 72 6.42 27.57 -13.81
CA GLY A 72 7.33 28.40 -14.62
C GLY A 72 8.19 27.60 -15.61
N GLU A 73 9.39 28.11 -15.91
CA GLU A 73 10.31 27.60 -16.95
C GLU A 73 10.74 26.13 -16.75
N THR A 74 10.75 25.66 -15.50
CA THR A 74 11.05 24.26 -15.18
C THR A 74 9.94 23.30 -15.61
N ALA A 75 8.68 23.76 -15.67
CA ALA A 75 7.54 22.96 -16.12
C ALA A 75 7.60 22.71 -17.62
N SER A 76 7.87 23.75 -18.40
CA SER A 76 7.96 23.67 -19.86
C SER A 76 9.12 22.79 -20.30
N TYR A 77 10.26 22.85 -19.60
CA TYR A 77 11.39 21.95 -19.84
C TYR A 77 11.03 20.48 -19.60
N ILE A 78 10.32 20.16 -18.50
CA ILE A 78 9.88 18.79 -18.19
C ILE A 78 8.88 18.27 -19.25
N GLU A 79 7.97 19.11 -19.72
CA GLU A 79 7.03 18.73 -20.79
C GLU A 79 7.73 18.48 -22.13
N ALA A 80 8.71 19.30 -22.49
CA ALA A 80 9.50 19.11 -23.72
C ALA A 80 10.25 17.77 -23.69
N VAL A 81 10.90 17.44 -22.57
CA VAL A 81 11.59 16.16 -22.39
C VAL A 81 10.61 14.98 -22.44
N ARG A 82 9.43 15.10 -21.83
CA ARG A 82 8.38 14.07 -21.90
C ARG A 82 7.88 13.85 -23.33
N LYS A 83 7.69 14.92 -24.10
CA LYS A 83 7.28 14.84 -25.52
C LYS A 83 8.35 14.16 -26.38
N GLN A 84 9.63 14.46 -26.17
CA GLN A 84 10.72 13.78 -26.87
C GLN A 84 10.73 12.27 -26.59
N LYS A 85 10.63 11.87 -25.31
CA LYS A 85 10.57 10.43 -24.95
C LYS A 85 9.34 9.72 -25.52
N ALA A 86 8.18 10.40 -25.54
CA ALA A 86 6.97 9.84 -26.13
C ALA A 86 7.11 9.64 -27.64
N ALA A 87 7.73 10.60 -28.34
CA ALA A 87 8.02 10.49 -29.77
C ALA A 87 8.97 9.32 -30.06
N GLU A 88 10.05 9.16 -29.29
CA GLU A 88 10.99 8.04 -29.42
C GLU A 88 10.30 6.68 -29.19
N ALA A 89 9.45 6.56 -28.16
CA ALA A 89 8.69 5.34 -27.89
C ALA A 89 7.71 4.99 -29.03
N THR A 90 7.12 6.01 -29.69
CA THR A 90 6.24 5.78 -30.85
C THR A 90 7.00 5.44 -32.13
N ALA A 91 8.21 5.97 -32.31
CA ALA A 91 9.11 5.60 -33.39
C ALA A 91 9.57 4.13 -33.24
N GLU A 92 9.97 3.72 -32.03
CA GLU A 92 10.36 2.34 -31.77
C GLU A 92 9.19 1.35 -31.94
N GLY A 93 7.98 1.76 -31.53
CA GLY A 93 6.75 0.97 -31.72
C GLY A 93 6.34 0.81 -33.19
N SER A 94 6.57 1.83 -34.03
CA SER A 94 6.23 1.79 -35.47
C SER A 94 7.26 1.03 -36.30
N GLU A 95 8.54 1.05 -35.94
CA GLU A 95 9.56 0.21 -36.58
C GLU A 95 9.33 -1.29 -36.32
N LYS A 96 8.92 -1.66 -35.10
CA LYS A 96 8.57 -3.06 -34.75
C LYS A 96 7.35 -3.54 -35.54
N LYS A 97 6.34 -2.69 -35.76
CA LYS A 97 5.17 -2.99 -36.61
C LYS A 97 5.54 -3.18 -38.08
N LYS A 98 6.36 -2.31 -38.67
CA LYS A 98 6.83 -2.47 -40.07
C LYS A 98 7.64 -3.76 -40.27
N LYS A 99 8.50 -4.14 -39.32
CA LYS A 99 9.26 -5.40 -39.39
C LYS A 99 8.38 -6.65 -39.29
N THR A 100 7.33 -6.61 -38.47
CA THR A 100 6.38 -7.74 -38.35
C THR A 100 5.50 -7.87 -39.60
N GLU A 101 5.06 -6.76 -40.18
CA GLU A 101 4.25 -6.75 -41.39
C GLU A 101 5.03 -7.27 -42.61
N LYS A 102 6.29 -6.84 -42.79
CA LYS A 102 7.16 -7.34 -43.87
C LYS A 102 7.44 -8.86 -43.77
N LYS A 103 7.52 -9.42 -42.55
CA LYS A 103 7.65 -10.88 -42.36
C LYS A 103 6.37 -11.63 -42.76
N ARG A 104 5.19 -11.05 -42.51
CA ARG A 104 3.90 -11.68 -42.87
C ARG A 104 3.65 -11.67 -44.38
N GLU A 105 4.05 -10.61 -45.06
CA GLU A 105 4.01 -10.52 -46.53
C GLU A 105 4.95 -11.54 -47.20
N LEU A 106 6.19 -11.68 -46.71
CA LEU A 106 7.12 -12.71 -47.22
C LEU A 106 6.62 -14.14 -47.02
N ALA A 107 5.87 -14.40 -45.96
CA ALA A 107 5.31 -15.73 -45.69
C ALA A 107 4.14 -16.10 -46.63
N LYS A 108 3.42 -15.11 -47.18
CA LYS A 108 2.31 -15.34 -48.12
C LYS A 108 2.76 -15.56 -49.56
N GLY A 109 3.95 -15.06 -49.95
CA GLY A 109 4.48 -15.21 -51.32
C GLY A 109 5.11 -16.56 -51.66
N LYS A 110 5.20 -17.50 -50.71
CA LYS A 110 5.95 -18.77 -50.88
C LYS A 110 5.08 -19.99 -51.25
N LYS A 111 3.84 -19.76 -51.68
CA LYS A 111 2.99 -20.78 -52.32
C LYS A 111 2.92 -20.51 -53.82
N ARG A 112 3.87 -21.04 -54.58
CA ARG A 112 3.76 -21.30 -56.01
C ARG A 112 4.32 -22.69 -56.27
#